data_AF-A0A9Q3H6N3-F1
#
_entry.id   AF-A0A9Q3H6N3-F1
#
_cell.length_a   1.000
_cell.length_b   1.000
_cell.length_c   1.000
_cell.angle_alpha   90.00
_cell.angle_beta   90.00
_cell.angle_gamma   90.00
#
_symmetry.space_group_name_H-M   'P 1'
#
loop_
_entity.id
_entity.type
_entity.pdbx_description
1 polymer ?
#
loop_
_entity_poly.entity_id
_entity_poly.type
_entity_poly.pdbx_seq_one_letter_code
_entity_poly.pdbx_strand_id
1 'polypeptide(L)'
;MADLILGVKITHGDNFISLDQQHFIESLLRLYSMDKCKPVSTPLPPQAHMGPASEDEMAIFKQLKVSYHSAIGSINYLSTATWPNLSYAVSSLYQFLEDPGINHWNNFLHVLQYLNGSQDIGLVYSWGFKEEVRAYSDRDWGNCQETCQSVTGFLVTFKGNLVTWKTRKQPTVSISKAEAEYKALCDLTLEIVWFRQWCNECSLLTATGPIPVHEDNQSCIRTVEGNSNLNQKRMKHLNIQLHFVKEFVKDSFIELIYTPTELMIADFLTKSINRLSLS
;
A
#
# COMPACT_ATOMS: atom_id res chain seq x y z
N MET A 1 -24.24 -3.69 17.95
CA MET A 1 -24.18 -5.16 17.71
C MET A 1 -22.94 -5.39 16.87
N ALA A 2 -22.13 -6.41 17.18
CA ALA A 2 -20.90 -6.70 16.45
C ALA A 2 -21.08 -7.94 15.59
N ASP A 3 -20.85 -7.81 14.29
CA ASP A 3 -20.98 -8.88 13.32
C ASP A 3 -19.60 -9.41 12.93
N LEU A 4 -19.49 -10.72 12.68
CA LEU A 4 -18.24 -11.34 12.23
C LEU A 4 -18.44 -11.89 10.82
N ILE A 5 -17.77 -11.27 9.85
CA ILE A 5 -17.86 -11.65 8.44
C ILE A 5 -16.46 -11.99 7.93
N LEU A 6 -16.27 -13.22 7.47
CA LEU A 6 -14.99 -13.75 6.96
C LEU A 6 -13.79 -13.63 7.93
N GLY A 7 -13.99 -13.36 9.22
CA GLY A 7 -12.89 -13.10 10.17
C GLY A 7 -12.58 -11.61 10.33
N VAL A 8 -13.44 -10.71 9.86
CA VAL A 8 -13.47 -9.28 10.17
C VAL A 8 -14.61 -9.00 11.13
N LYS A 9 -14.28 -8.42 12.28
CA LYS A 9 -15.25 -7.95 13.26
C LYS A 9 -15.69 -6.55 12.87
N ILE A 10 -17.00 -6.38 12.72
CA ILE A 10 -17.65 -5.14 12.36
C ILE A 10 -18.35 -4.61 13.60
N THR A 11 -17.97 -3.43 14.06
CA THR A 11 -18.63 -2.76 15.19
C THR A 11 -19.36 -1.52 14.70
N HIS A 12 -20.66 -1.47 14.91
CA HIS A 12 -21.50 -0.32 14.59
C HIS A 12 -21.60 0.62 15.79
N GLY A 13 -21.16 1.87 15.59
CA GLY A 13 -21.46 3.00 16.47
C GLY A 13 -22.51 3.92 15.86
N ASP A 14 -22.90 4.96 16.59
CA ASP A 14 -23.96 5.88 16.15
C ASP A 14 -23.59 6.59 14.85
N ASN A 15 -22.32 7.01 14.74
CA ASN A 15 -21.83 7.78 13.59
C ASN A 15 -20.61 7.15 12.88
N PHE A 16 -20.34 5.86 13.14
CA PHE A 16 -19.22 5.17 12.50
C PHE A 16 -19.42 3.65 12.45
N ILE A 17 -18.63 3.01 11.59
CA ILE A 17 -18.42 1.56 11.54
C ILE A 17 -16.93 1.32 11.70
N SER A 18 -16.52 0.45 12.62
CA SER A 18 -15.13 0.03 12.74
C SER A 18 -14.96 -1.42 12.28
N LEU A 19 -13.89 -1.69 11.56
CA LEU A 19 -13.49 -3.02 11.09
C LEU A 19 -12.16 -3.39 11.75
N ASP A 20 -12.15 -4.46 12.54
CA ASP A 20 -10.95 -4.97 13.19
C ASP A 20 -10.82 -6.50 13.02
N GLN A 21 -9.60 -7.01 13.24
CA GLN A 21 -9.29 -8.43 13.14
C GLN A 21 -8.54 -8.93 14.38
N GLN A 22 -8.83 -8.35 15.55
CA GLN A 22 -8.10 -8.65 16.78
C GLN A 22 -8.04 -10.16 17.08
N HIS A 23 -9.19 -10.85 17.00
CA HIS A 23 -9.29 -12.29 17.24
C HIS A 23 -8.44 -13.13 16.28
N PHE A 24 -8.29 -12.70 15.02
CA PHE A 24 -7.44 -13.36 14.03
C PHE A 24 -5.97 -13.15 14.38
N ILE A 25 -5.59 -11.93 14.78
CA ILE A 25 -4.23 -11.61 15.24
C ILE A 25 -3.86 -12.44 16.47
N GLU A 26 -4.74 -12.53 17.47
CA GLU A 26 -4.50 -13.36 18.67
C GLU A 26 -4.28 -14.83 18.32
N SER A 27 -5.09 -15.37 17.40
CA SER A 27 -4.96 -16.75 16.91
C SER A 27 -3.64 -16.95 16.15
N LEU A 28 -3.26 -15.98 15.32
CA LEU A 28 -2.02 -15.98 14.56
C LEU A 28 -0.78 -15.94 15.48
N LEU A 29 -0.82 -15.08 16.51
CA LEU A 29 0.25 -14.97 17.50
C LEU A 29 0.42 -16.30 18.25
N ARG A 30 -0.67 -16.95 18.68
CA ARG A 30 -0.60 -18.27 19.33
C ARG A 30 -0.06 -19.35 18.39
N LEU A 31 -0.48 -19.36 17.13
CA LEU A 31 -0.04 -20.34 16.12
C LEU A 31 1.49 -20.33 15.96
N TYR A 32 2.11 -19.16 16.00
CA TYR A 32 3.55 -19.00 15.86
C TYR A 32 4.29 -18.79 17.19
N SER A 33 3.64 -19.02 18.34
CA SER A 33 4.21 -18.85 19.69
C SER A 33 4.77 -17.44 19.97
N MET A 34 4.09 -16.43 19.46
CA MET A 34 4.42 -15.01 19.55
C MET A 34 3.48 -14.22 20.48
N ASP A 35 2.60 -14.88 21.23
CA ASP A 35 1.64 -14.26 22.16
C ASP A 35 2.31 -13.49 23.31
N LYS A 36 3.54 -13.87 23.69
CA LYS A 36 4.34 -13.22 24.74
C LYS A 36 5.55 -12.46 24.21
N CYS A 37 5.62 -12.23 22.90
CA CYS A 37 6.75 -11.54 22.30
C CYS A 37 6.78 -10.06 22.72
N LYS A 38 7.98 -9.45 22.70
CA LYS A 38 8.11 -8.01 22.96
C LYS A 38 7.60 -7.23 21.74
N PRO A 39 6.70 -6.24 21.93
CA PRO A 39 6.17 -5.47 20.83
C PRO A 39 7.25 -4.54 20.23
N VAL A 40 7.11 -4.26 18.94
CA VAL A 40 7.95 -3.32 18.18
C VAL A 40 7.08 -2.26 17.52
N SER A 41 7.68 -1.12 17.14
CA SER A 41 6.94 0.05 16.65
C SER A 41 6.80 0.13 15.13
N THR A 42 7.46 -0.74 14.38
CA THR A 42 7.47 -0.74 12.89
C THR A 42 7.13 -2.12 12.35
N PRO A 43 6.39 -2.25 11.24
CA PRO A 43 6.09 -3.54 10.62
C PRO A 43 7.33 -4.29 10.12
N LEU A 44 8.33 -3.57 9.61
CA LEU A 44 9.65 -4.10 9.25
C LEU A 44 10.77 -3.27 9.88
N PRO A 45 11.93 -3.88 10.17
CA PRO A 45 13.12 -3.14 10.61
C PRO A 45 13.54 -2.07 9.59
N PRO A 46 14.02 -0.88 10.00
CA PRO A 46 14.46 0.19 9.10
C PRO A 46 15.59 -0.17 8.13
N GLN A 47 16.30 -1.27 8.40
CA GLN A 47 17.38 -1.82 7.56
C GLN A 47 17.18 -3.32 7.35
N ALA A 48 15.94 -3.76 7.19
CA ALA A 48 15.65 -5.16 6.87
C ALA A 48 16.44 -5.56 5.62
N HIS A 49 17.38 -6.49 5.77
CA HIS A 49 18.08 -7.06 4.62
C HIS A 49 17.09 -7.98 3.89
N MET A 50 16.73 -7.58 2.68
CA MET A 50 15.70 -8.23 1.86
C MET A 50 16.30 -8.51 0.49
N GLY A 51 17.00 -9.65 0.38
CA GLY A 51 17.62 -10.16 -0.84
C GLY A 51 17.58 -11.69 -0.88
N PRO A 52 17.96 -12.35 -2.00
CA PRO A 52 18.01 -13.80 -2.10
C PRO A 52 18.73 -14.42 -0.91
N ALA A 53 18.07 -15.42 -0.33
CA ALA A 53 18.66 -16.17 0.75
C ALA A 53 19.87 -16.97 0.24
N SER A 54 20.92 -17.04 1.04
CA SER A 54 22.03 -17.96 0.76
C SER A 54 21.59 -19.42 0.92
N GLU A 55 22.35 -20.36 0.36
CA GLU A 55 22.07 -21.80 0.53
C GLU A 55 22.03 -22.20 2.02
N ASP A 56 22.90 -21.62 2.84
CA ASP A 56 22.94 -21.84 4.28
C ASP A 56 21.68 -21.30 4.98
N GLU A 57 21.22 -20.10 4.61
CA GLU A 57 20.02 -19.49 5.17
C GLU A 57 18.76 -20.28 4.83
N MET A 58 18.67 -20.77 3.59
CA MET A 58 17.58 -21.66 3.16
C MET A 58 17.63 -23.00 3.88
N ALA A 59 18.82 -23.57 4.09
CA ALA A 59 18.99 -24.83 4.79
C ALA A 59 18.55 -24.72 6.26
N ILE A 60 18.90 -23.62 6.95
CA ILE A 60 18.44 -23.33 8.30
C ILE A 60 16.92 -23.17 8.33
N PHE A 61 16.34 -22.42 7.39
CA PHE A 61 14.88 -22.25 7.32
C PHE A 61 14.16 -23.59 7.13
N LYS A 62 14.64 -24.45 6.23
CA LYS A 62 14.05 -25.78 5.98
C LYS A 62 13.98 -26.66 7.25
N GLN A 63 14.92 -26.49 8.19
CA GLN A 63 14.90 -27.23 9.46
C GLN A 63 13.74 -26.83 10.39
N LEU A 64 13.19 -25.62 10.24
CA LEU A 64 12.05 -25.15 11.04
C LEU A 64 10.75 -25.91 10.71
N LYS A 65 10.67 -26.55 9.52
CA LYS A 65 9.49 -27.32 9.06
C LYS A 65 8.18 -26.51 9.09
N VAL A 66 8.28 -25.20 8.86
CA VAL A 66 7.13 -24.28 8.77
C VAL A 66 6.83 -23.92 7.32
N SER A 67 5.57 -23.64 7.02
CA SER A 67 5.19 -23.14 5.69
C SER A 67 5.31 -21.62 5.62
N TYR A 68 6.30 -21.14 4.87
CA TYR A 68 6.46 -19.71 4.60
C TYR A 68 5.25 -19.15 3.82
N HIS A 69 4.76 -19.88 2.82
CA HIS A 69 3.55 -19.51 2.07
C HIS A 69 2.33 -19.28 2.97
N SER A 70 2.07 -20.19 3.92
CA SER A 70 0.95 -20.03 4.84
C SER A 70 1.15 -18.84 5.78
N ALA A 71 2.38 -18.62 6.24
CA ALA A 71 2.72 -17.50 7.11
C ALA A 71 2.48 -16.15 6.40
N ILE A 72 3.03 -15.97 5.20
CA ILE A 72 2.83 -14.74 4.42
C ILE A 72 1.37 -14.58 3.98
N GLY A 73 0.68 -15.66 3.63
CA GLY A 73 -0.75 -15.62 3.31
C GLY A 73 -1.61 -15.09 4.46
N SER A 74 -1.28 -15.47 5.70
CA SER A 74 -2.01 -15.02 6.89
C SER A 74 -1.89 -13.50 7.15
N ILE A 75 -0.70 -12.93 7.01
CA ILE A 75 -0.50 -11.48 7.16
C ILE A 75 -0.96 -10.69 5.92
N ASN A 76 -0.96 -11.32 4.74
CA ASN A 76 -1.55 -10.73 3.54
C ASN A 76 -3.05 -10.55 3.70
N TYR A 77 -3.75 -11.53 4.31
CA TYR A 77 -5.17 -11.40 4.59
C TYR A 77 -5.47 -10.18 5.49
N LEU A 78 -4.71 -10.00 6.58
CA LEU A 78 -4.78 -8.80 7.42
C LEU A 78 -4.56 -7.52 6.58
N SER A 79 -3.50 -7.51 5.79
CA SER A 79 -3.09 -6.37 4.99
C SER A 79 -4.11 -5.94 3.94
N THR A 80 -4.88 -6.88 3.39
CA THR A 80 -5.92 -6.60 2.39
C THR A 80 -7.29 -6.28 2.99
N ALA A 81 -7.52 -6.63 4.26
CA ALA A 81 -8.83 -6.50 4.88
C ALA A 81 -8.92 -5.28 5.82
N THR A 82 -8.04 -5.16 6.80
CA THR A 82 -8.14 -4.10 7.83
C THR A 82 -6.81 -3.42 8.21
N TRP A 83 -5.67 -3.91 7.73
CA TRP A 83 -4.34 -3.44 8.12
C TRP A 83 -3.53 -2.85 6.95
N PRO A 84 -3.93 -1.68 6.41
CA PRO A 84 -3.25 -1.09 5.25
C PRO A 84 -1.76 -0.80 5.52
N ASN A 85 -1.40 -0.49 6.76
CA ASN A 85 -0.02 -0.29 7.23
C ASN A 85 0.90 -1.52 7.09
N LEU A 86 0.37 -2.72 6.89
CA LEU A 86 1.17 -3.91 6.61
C LEU A 86 1.53 -4.08 5.14
N SER A 87 0.91 -3.32 4.23
CA SER A 87 1.01 -3.55 2.78
C SER A 87 2.45 -3.54 2.27
N TYR A 88 3.26 -2.61 2.77
CA TYR A 88 4.68 -2.57 2.44
C TYR A 88 5.46 -3.78 2.96
N ALA A 89 5.23 -4.17 4.22
CA ALA A 89 5.87 -5.32 4.83
C ALA A 89 5.53 -6.63 4.11
N VAL A 90 4.24 -6.83 3.84
CA VAL A 90 3.74 -8.00 3.10
C VAL A 90 4.30 -8.03 1.69
N SER A 91 4.21 -6.92 0.93
CA SER A 91 4.77 -6.85 -0.42
C SER A 91 6.28 -7.10 -0.45
N SER A 92 6.99 -6.78 0.63
CA SER A 92 8.43 -7.03 0.74
C SER A 92 8.72 -8.51 0.98
N LEU A 93 8.00 -9.15 1.91
CA LEU A 93 8.15 -10.57 2.25
C LEU A 93 7.64 -11.53 1.17
N TYR A 94 6.61 -11.12 0.41
CA TYR A 94 6.00 -11.90 -0.66
C TYR A 94 6.96 -12.20 -1.82
N GLN A 95 8.06 -11.45 -1.94
CA GLN A 95 9.06 -11.64 -2.99
C GLN A 95 9.86 -12.94 -2.82
N PHE A 96 9.86 -13.54 -1.63
CA PHE A 96 10.70 -14.69 -1.28
C PHE A 96 9.89 -15.96 -1.00
N LEU A 97 8.75 -16.11 -1.69
CA LEU A 97 7.86 -17.25 -1.50
C LEU A 97 8.45 -18.58 -1.97
N GLU A 98 9.20 -18.57 -3.07
CA GLU A 98 9.81 -19.76 -3.68
C GLU A 98 11.03 -20.24 -2.86
N ASP A 99 11.96 -19.32 -2.58
CA ASP A 99 13.23 -19.59 -1.89
C ASP A 99 13.38 -18.77 -0.59
N PRO A 100 12.60 -19.07 0.47
CA PRO A 100 12.70 -18.37 1.74
C PRO A 100 13.94 -18.80 2.55
N GLY A 101 14.59 -17.82 3.19
CA GLY A 101 15.67 -18.01 4.15
C GLY A 101 15.29 -17.62 5.57
N ILE A 102 16.20 -17.90 6.51
CA ILE A 102 15.96 -17.62 7.93
C ILE A 102 15.76 -16.13 8.22
N ASN A 103 16.39 -15.23 7.47
CA ASN A 103 16.18 -13.78 7.61
C ASN A 103 14.77 -13.36 7.22
N HIS A 104 14.21 -13.93 6.15
CA HIS A 104 12.81 -13.67 5.75
C HIS A 104 11.84 -14.15 6.82
N TRP A 105 12.11 -15.30 7.43
CA TRP A 105 11.33 -15.80 8.57
C TRP A 105 11.43 -14.87 9.79
N ASN A 106 12.62 -14.38 10.12
CA ASN A 106 12.81 -13.44 11.22
C ASN A 106 12.06 -12.11 10.99
N ASN A 107 12.04 -11.62 9.75
CA ASN A 107 11.25 -10.43 9.38
C ASN A 107 9.74 -10.70 9.49
N PHE A 108 9.26 -11.89 9.13
CA PHE A 108 7.88 -12.31 9.40
C PHE A 108 7.57 -12.31 10.91
N LEU A 109 8.46 -12.86 11.74
CA LEU A 109 8.30 -12.81 13.20
C LEU A 109 8.31 -11.36 13.73
N HIS A 110 9.07 -10.46 13.12
CA HIS A 110 9.03 -9.03 13.47
C HIS A 110 7.66 -8.40 13.17
N VAL A 111 7.02 -8.75 12.05
CA VAL A 111 5.63 -8.34 11.77
C VAL A 111 4.69 -8.83 12.87
N LEU A 112 4.87 -10.07 13.37
CA LEU A 112 4.08 -10.58 14.50
C LEU A 112 4.36 -9.81 15.80
N GLN A 113 5.60 -9.39 16.06
CA GLN A 113 5.91 -8.51 17.19
C GLN A 113 5.19 -7.17 17.08
N TYR A 114 5.12 -6.60 15.87
CA TYR A 114 4.41 -5.35 15.62
C TYR A 114 2.91 -5.49 15.87
N LEU A 115 2.32 -6.57 15.35
CA LEU A 115 0.91 -6.92 15.57
C LEU A 115 0.60 -7.13 17.05
N ASN A 116 1.47 -7.79 17.79
CA ASN A 116 1.28 -8.02 19.23
C ASN A 116 1.14 -6.71 20.02
N GLY A 117 1.87 -5.66 19.61
CA GLY A 117 1.79 -4.34 20.24
C GLY A 117 0.57 -3.52 19.84
N SER A 118 -0.15 -3.90 18.78
CA SER A 118 -1.07 -3.01 18.05
C SER A 118 -2.42 -3.64 17.74
N GLN A 119 -2.82 -4.69 18.47
CA GLN A 119 -3.99 -5.52 18.14
C GLN A 119 -5.33 -4.77 18.07
N ASP A 120 -5.37 -3.55 18.62
CA ASP A 120 -6.52 -2.64 18.66
C ASP A 120 -6.67 -1.76 17.39
N ILE A 121 -5.72 -1.81 16.47
CA ILE A 121 -5.80 -1.07 15.20
C ILE A 121 -6.82 -1.73 14.26
N GLY A 122 -7.63 -0.87 13.63
CA GLY A 122 -8.59 -1.25 12.59
C GLY A 122 -8.99 -0.04 11.74
N LEU A 123 -9.81 -0.29 10.72
CA LEU A 123 -10.36 0.77 9.88
C LEU A 123 -11.60 1.38 10.53
N VAL A 124 -11.72 2.70 10.51
CA VAL A 124 -12.91 3.41 10.99
C VAL A 124 -13.53 4.18 9.82
N TYR A 125 -14.75 3.83 9.50
CA TYR A 125 -15.59 4.49 8.52
C TYR A 125 -16.57 5.40 9.25
N SER A 126 -16.54 6.69 9.01
CA SER A 126 -17.44 7.65 9.66
C SER A 126 -18.28 8.42 8.66
N TRP A 127 -19.45 8.86 9.11
CA TRP A 127 -20.40 9.60 8.29
C TRP A 127 -20.21 11.12 8.45
N GLY A 128 -20.88 11.89 7.58
CA GLY A 128 -20.93 13.36 7.68
C GLY A 128 -19.84 14.10 6.91
N PHE A 129 -18.93 13.39 6.25
CA PHE A 129 -18.00 14.00 5.30
C PHE A 129 -18.66 14.27 3.94
N LYS A 130 -18.09 15.25 3.23
CA LYS A 130 -18.47 15.57 1.86
C LYS A 130 -18.32 14.35 0.95
N GLU A 131 -19.24 14.19 -0.01
CA GLU A 131 -19.18 13.16 -1.05
C GLU A 131 -18.02 13.43 -2.02
N GLU A 132 -16.82 13.06 -1.60
CA GLU A 132 -15.60 13.35 -2.32
C GLU A 132 -14.71 12.11 -2.37
N VAL A 133 -14.18 11.84 -3.55
CA VAL A 133 -13.12 10.86 -3.76
C VAL A 133 -11.80 11.61 -3.78
N ARG A 134 -10.81 11.16 -3.02
CA ARG A 134 -9.43 11.66 -3.13
C ARG A 134 -8.46 10.52 -3.26
N ALA A 135 -7.45 10.69 -4.08
CA ALA A 135 -6.43 9.68 -4.30
C ALA A 135 -5.05 10.24 -4.00
N TYR A 136 -4.15 9.38 -3.52
CA TYR A 136 -2.79 9.75 -3.11
C TYR A 136 -1.83 8.73 -3.71
N SER A 137 -0.81 9.24 -4.40
CA SER A 137 0.26 8.44 -4.99
C SER A 137 1.57 8.80 -4.30
N ASP A 138 2.28 7.78 -3.84
CA ASP A 138 3.65 7.89 -3.38
C ASP A 138 4.49 6.78 -4.04
N ARG A 139 5.80 6.98 -4.04
CA ARG A 139 6.75 5.96 -4.48
C ARG A 139 8.03 6.02 -3.65
N ASP A 140 8.67 4.87 -3.55
CA ASP A 140 10.07 4.83 -3.17
C ASP A 140 10.94 4.32 -4.32
N TRP A 141 12.03 5.04 -4.59
CA TRP A 141 12.90 4.81 -5.75
C TRP A 141 14.16 4.04 -5.35
N GLY A 142 14.34 2.85 -5.93
CA GLY A 142 15.61 2.13 -5.87
C GLY A 142 15.93 1.41 -4.55
N ASN A 143 14.95 1.23 -3.64
CA ASN A 143 15.18 0.60 -2.34
C ASN A 143 15.60 -0.87 -2.38
N CYS A 144 15.37 -1.58 -3.49
CA CYS A 144 15.95 -2.90 -3.67
C CYS A 144 17.33 -2.76 -4.30
N GLN A 145 18.39 -2.90 -3.49
CA GLN A 145 19.79 -2.79 -3.95
C GLN A 145 20.14 -3.81 -5.07
N GLU A 146 19.37 -4.89 -5.17
CA GLU A 146 19.64 -5.98 -6.09
C GLU A 146 18.84 -5.87 -7.39
N THR A 147 17.55 -5.55 -7.33
CA THR A 147 16.72 -5.43 -8.54
C THR A 147 16.60 -3.99 -9.05
N CYS A 148 16.98 -3.00 -8.25
CA CYS A 148 16.82 -1.56 -8.53
C CYS A 148 15.37 -1.15 -8.90
N GLN A 149 14.38 -2.00 -8.65
CA GLN A 149 12.97 -1.71 -8.94
C GLN A 149 12.39 -0.80 -7.86
N SER A 150 11.54 0.13 -8.29
CA SER A 150 10.83 1.04 -7.39
C SER A 150 9.60 0.37 -6.79
N VAL A 151 9.13 0.89 -5.65
CA VAL A 151 7.87 0.48 -5.03
C VAL A 151 6.86 1.61 -5.24
N THR A 152 5.71 1.26 -5.81
CA THR A 152 4.55 2.14 -5.93
C THR A 152 3.65 1.91 -4.72
N GLY A 153 3.22 2.99 -4.07
CA GLY A 153 2.21 2.98 -3.04
C GLY A 153 1.09 3.94 -3.42
N PHE A 154 -0.16 3.51 -3.34
CA PHE A 154 -1.27 4.43 -3.53
C PHE A 154 -2.45 4.07 -2.64
N LEU A 155 -3.28 5.07 -2.37
CA LEU A 155 -4.56 4.86 -1.71
C LEU A 155 -5.64 5.79 -2.28
N VAL A 156 -6.89 5.36 -2.13
CA VAL A 156 -8.07 6.15 -2.49
C VAL A 156 -9.00 6.19 -1.28
N THR A 157 -9.47 7.39 -0.98
CA THR A 157 -10.44 7.68 0.06
C THR A 157 -11.77 8.08 -0.57
N PHE A 158 -12.86 7.73 0.08
CA PHE A 158 -14.22 8.17 -0.26
C PHE A 158 -14.92 8.67 0.99
N LYS A 159 -15.47 9.89 0.93
CA LYS A 159 -16.06 10.55 2.10
C LYS A 159 -15.08 10.58 3.28
N GLY A 160 -13.80 10.84 3.01
CA GLY A 160 -12.75 10.86 4.03
C GLY A 160 -12.33 9.49 4.59
N ASN A 161 -12.96 8.40 4.16
CA ASN A 161 -12.66 7.05 4.64
C ASN A 161 -11.79 6.30 3.62
N LEU A 162 -10.84 5.49 4.09
CA LEU A 162 -9.98 4.68 3.23
C LEU A 162 -10.77 3.53 2.59
N VAL A 163 -10.76 3.44 1.25
CA VAL A 163 -11.52 2.41 0.51
C VAL A 163 -10.61 1.42 -0.20
N THR A 164 -9.58 1.90 -0.88
CA THR A 164 -8.59 1.03 -1.54
C THR A 164 -7.19 1.55 -1.25
N TRP A 165 -6.26 0.61 -1.12
CA TRP A 165 -4.85 0.87 -0.93
C TRP A 165 -4.07 -0.24 -1.60
N LYS A 166 -2.85 0.09 -2.04
CA LYS A 166 -1.99 -0.88 -2.69
C LYS A 166 -0.54 -0.51 -2.50
N THR A 167 0.26 -1.52 -2.18
CA THR A 167 1.70 -1.48 -2.37
C THR A 167 2.08 -2.46 -3.46
N ARG A 168 2.93 -2.04 -4.39
CA ARG A 168 3.38 -2.90 -5.48
C ARG A 168 4.81 -2.58 -5.88
N LYS A 169 5.65 -3.61 -5.94
CA LYS A 169 6.95 -3.53 -6.62
C LYS A 169 6.72 -3.38 -8.13
N GLN A 170 7.34 -2.37 -8.74
CA GLN A 170 7.20 -2.14 -10.17
C GLN A 170 7.81 -3.32 -10.94
N PRO A 171 7.09 -3.87 -11.95
CA PRO A 171 7.54 -5.06 -12.66
C PRO A 171 8.80 -4.82 -13.48
N THR A 172 9.03 -3.58 -13.92
CA THR A 172 10.21 -3.17 -14.68
C THR A 172 11.03 -2.15 -13.90
N VAL A 173 12.35 -2.21 -14.04
CA VAL A 173 13.26 -1.20 -13.50
C VAL A 173 12.98 0.13 -14.19
N SER A 174 12.80 1.17 -13.38
CA SER A 174 12.62 2.54 -13.88
C SER A 174 13.99 3.20 -14.00
N ILE A 175 14.33 3.65 -15.21
CA ILE A 175 15.64 4.23 -15.55
C ILE A 175 15.77 5.65 -14.96
N SER A 176 14.64 6.27 -14.62
CA SER A 176 14.61 7.57 -13.96
C SER A 176 13.56 7.63 -12.86
N LYS A 177 13.77 8.58 -11.94
CA LYS A 177 12.78 9.00 -10.96
C LYS A 177 11.45 9.34 -11.63
N ALA A 178 11.44 10.21 -12.64
CA ALA A 178 10.22 10.58 -13.35
C ALA A 178 9.46 9.35 -13.92
N GLU A 179 10.15 8.37 -14.49
CA GLU A 179 9.51 7.16 -15.04
C GLU A 179 8.75 6.36 -13.99
N ALA A 180 9.33 6.18 -12.80
CA ALA A 180 8.65 5.47 -11.73
C ALA A 180 7.42 6.25 -11.20
N GLU A 181 7.40 7.58 -11.25
CA GLU A 181 6.22 8.41 -10.89
C GLU A 181 5.09 8.18 -11.86
N TYR A 182 5.37 8.24 -13.16
CA TYR A 182 4.32 8.06 -14.16
C TYR A 182 3.73 6.65 -14.12
N LYS A 183 4.54 5.63 -13.81
CA LYS A 183 4.03 4.27 -13.56
C LYS A 183 3.11 4.23 -12.35
N ALA A 184 3.49 4.87 -11.24
CA ALA A 184 2.67 4.95 -10.04
C ALA A 184 1.35 5.68 -10.31
N LEU A 185 1.41 6.84 -10.96
CA LEU A 185 0.26 7.64 -11.32
C LEU A 185 -0.66 6.94 -12.33
N CYS A 186 -0.11 6.18 -13.27
CA CYS A 186 -0.89 5.36 -14.20
C CYS A 186 -1.63 4.23 -13.47
N ASP A 187 -0.96 3.50 -12.58
CA ASP A 187 -1.58 2.44 -11.76
C ASP A 187 -2.70 3.02 -10.88
N LEU A 188 -2.49 4.19 -10.27
CA LEU A 188 -3.51 4.89 -9.49
C LEU A 188 -4.68 5.38 -10.35
N THR A 189 -4.41 5.93 -11.54
CA THR A 189 -5.46 6.41 -12.46
C THR A 189 -6.39 5.28 -12.87
N LEU A 190 -5.84 4.08 -13.15
CA LEU A 190 -6.65 2.90 -13.45
C LEU A 190 -7.58 2.52 -12.27
N GLU A 191 -7.06 2.55 -11.04
CA GLU A 191 -7.85 2.28 -9.84
C GLU A 191 -8.98 3.30 -9.65
N ILE A 192 -8.69 4.60 -9.84
CA ILE A 192 -9.68 5.68 -9.73
C ILE A 192 -10.78 5.51 -10.79
N VAL A 193 -10.41 5.18 -12.03
CA VAL A 193 -11.37 4.95 -13.11
C VAL A 193 -12.33 3.83 -12.74
N TRP A 194 -11.79 2.70 -12.30
CA TRP A 194 -12.60 1.57 -11.85
C TRP A 194 -13.50 1.96 -10.66
N PHE A 195 -12.95 2.62 -9.64
CA PHE A 195 -13.68 2.98 -8.45
C PHE A 195 -14.83 3.97 -8.74
N ARG A 196 -14.59 4.96 -9.62
CA ARG A 196 -15.63 5.91 -10.04
C ARG A 196 -16.74 5.23 -10.83
N GLN A 197 -16.41 4.29 -11.72
CA GLN A 197 -17.41 3.50 -12.45
C GLN A 197 -18.29 2.71 -11.49
N TRP A 198 -17.68 2.00 -10.53
CA TRP A 198 -18.40 1.26 -9.50
C TRP A 198 -19.32 2.18 -8.66
N CYS A 199 -18.81 3.33 -8.24
CA CYS A 199 -19.62 4.31 -7.50
C CYS A 199 -20.82 4.81 -8.31
N ASN A 200 -20.66 5.04 -9.62
CA ASN A 200 -21.76 5.45 -10.49
C ASN A 200 -22.82 4.35 -10.63
N GLU A 201 -22.39 3.09 -10.80
CA GLU A 201 -23.30 1.93 -10.87
C GLU A 201 -24.11 1.77 -9.58
N CYS A 202 -23.48 1.98 -8.43
CA CYS A 202 -24.14 1.96 -7.12
C CYS A 202 -24.87 3.27 -6.76
N SER A 203 -24.88 4.27 -7.65
CA SER A 203 -25.48 5.59 -7.40
C SER A 203 -24.94 6.29 -6.13
N LEU A 204 -23.65 6.10 -5.82
CA LEU A 204 -22.99 6.63 -4.62
C LEU A 204 -22.35 8.00 -4.84
N LEU A 205 -22.10 8.40 -6.09
CA LEU A 205 -21.51 9.68 -6.45
C LEU A 205 -22.53 10.57 -7.14
N THR A 206 -22.78 11.73 -6.54
CA THR A 206 -23.59 12.80 -7.12
C THR A 206 -22.74 13.82 -7.87
N ALA A 207 -21.47 13.99 -7.47
CA ALA A 207 -20.54 14.94 -8.06
C ALA A 207 -19.89 14.41 -9.34
N THR A 208 -19.91 15.23 -10.40
CA THR A 208 -19.32 14.90 -11.72
C THR A 208 -17.96 15.53 -11.97
N GLY A 209 -17.40 16.27 -11.00
CA GLY A 209 -16.11 16.96 -11.15
C GLY A 209 -14.89 16.05 -11.29
N PRO A 210 -13.70 16.63 -11.54
CA PRO A 210 -12.45 15.89 -11.52
C PRO A 210 -12.17 15.30 -10.13
N ILE A 211 -11.56 14.13 -10.08
CA ILE A 211 -11.09 13.53 -8.84
C ILE A 211 -9.70 14.10 -8.49
N PRO A 212 -9.52 14.72 -7.31
CA PRO A 212 -8.21 15.19 -6.87
C PRO A 212 -7.25 14.03 -6.62
N VAL A 213 -6.10 14.08 -7.28
CA VAL A 213 -4.99 13.14 -7.15
C VAL A 213 -3.79 13.89 -6.58
N HIS A 214 -3.44 13.55 -5.35
CA HIS A 214 -2.34 14.14 -4.61
C HIS A 214 -1.02 13.47 -4.98
N GLU A 215 -0.05 14.29 -5.40
CA GLU A 215 1.28 13.85 -5.84
C GLU A 215 2.35 14.81 -5.27
N ASP A 216 3.48 14.28 -4.83
CA ASP A 216 4.55 15.06 -4.19
C ASP A 216 5.66 15.53 -5.15
N ASN A 217 5.60 15.14 -6.43
CA ASN A 217 6.54 15.62 -7.44
C ASN A 217 5.91 16.65 -8.40
N GLN A 218 6.25 17.93 -8.18
CA GLN A 218 5.85 19.04 -9.06
C GLN A 218 6.33 18.91 -10.51
N SER A 219 7.44 18.22 -10.75
CA SER A 219 7.94 17.97 -12.11
C SER A 219 7.08 16.94 -12.84
N CYS A 220 6.59 15.91 -12.14
CA CYS A 220 5.61 14.96 -12.67
C CYS A 220 4.32 15.71 -13.09
N ILE A 221 3.75 16.50 -12.17
CA ILE A 221 2.53 17.28 -12.38
C ILE A 221 2.65 18.18 -13.61
N ARG A 222 3.70 19.04 -13.66
CA ARG A 222 3.92 19.96 -14.80
C ARG A 222 4.09 19.23 -16.13
N THR A 223 4.63 18.02 -16.11
CA THR A 223 4.81 17.22 -17.32
C THR A 223 3.48 16.68 -17.84
N VAL A 224 2.62 16.20 -16.94
CA VAL A 224 1.29 15.70 -17.26
C VAL A 224 0.41 16.84 -17.78
N GLU A 225 0.41 18.01 -17.12
CA GLU A 225 -0.39 19.17 -17.55
C GLU A 225 0.03 19.78 -18.89
N GLY A 226 1.15 19.35 -19.47
CA GLY A 226 1.65 19.89 -20.74
C GLY A 226 2.40 21.22 -20.59
N ASN A 227 2.67 21.64 -19.36
CA ASN A 227 3.40 22.86 -19.01
C ASN A 227 4.93 22.71 -19.09
N SER A 228 5.43 21.56 -19.55
CA SER A 228 6.86 21.28 -19.68
C SER A 228 7.26 20.96 -21.13
N ASN A 229 8.26 21.68 -21.65
CA ASN A 229 8.96 21.36 -22.91
C ASN A 229 9.94 20.19 -22.73
N LEU A 230 9.61 19.19 -21.92
CA LEU A 230 10.47 18.02 -21.75
C LEU A 230 10.44 17.20 -23.04
N ASN A 231 11.63 16.95 -23.58
CA ASN A 231 11.89 16.27 -24.85
C ASN A 231 11.08 14.96 -24.98
N GLN A 232 9.88 15.03 -25.55
CA GLN A 232 9.02 13.88 -25.89
C GLN A 232 9.77 12.81 -26.71
N LYS A 233 10.86 13.18 -27.38
CA LYS A 233 11.75 12.27 -28.13
C LYS A 233 12.52 11.27 -27.26
N ARG A 234 12.79 11.54 -25.97
CA ARG A 234 13.56 10.66 -25.07
C ARG A 234 12.71 9.68 -24.24
N MET A 235 11.39 9.81 -24.25
CA MET A 235 10.46 9.02 -23.41
C MET A 235 9.51 8.10 -24.20
N LYS A 236 9.91 7.67 -25.40
CA LYS A 236 9.03 6.89 -26.29
C LYS A 236 8.44 5.61 -25.65
N HIS A 237 9.21 4.92 -24.80
CA HIS A 237 8.76 3.71 -24.10
C HIS A 237 7.74 3.98 -22.98
N LEU A 238 7.69 5.22 -22.50
CA LEU A 238 6.81 5.67 -21.42
C LEU A 238 5.60 6.45 -21.95
N ASN A 239 5.65 6.87 -23.23
CA ASN A 239 4.64 7.71 -23.85
C ASN A 239 3.22 7.18 -23.66
N ILE A 240 2.99 5.86 -23.70
CA ILE A 240 1.63 5.31 -23.56
C ILE A 240 1.06 5.60 -22.17
N GLN A 241 1.77 5.29 -21.09
CA GLN A 241 1.31 5.53 -19.72
C GLN A 241 1.16 7.02 -19.43
N LEU A 242 2.11 7.83 -19.90
CA LEU A 242 2.05 9.27 -19.76
C LEU A 242 0.86 9.86 -20.54
N HIS A 243 0.66 9.46 -21.80
CA HIS A 243 -0.47 9.92 -22.61
C HIS A 243 -1.80 9.50 -22.03
N PHE A 244 -1.90 8.28 -21.51
CA PHE A 244 -3.09 7.78 -20.83
C PHE A 244 -3.49 8.71 -19.68
N VAL A 245 -2.58 9.00 -18.73
CA VAL A 245 -2.89 9.92 -17.62
C VAL A 245 -3.22 11.33 -18.13
N LYS A 246 -2.52 11.81 -19.15
CA LYS A 246 -2.78 13.13 -19.75
C LYS A 246 -4.18 13.26 -20.33
N GLU A 247 -4.71 12.20 -20.94
CA GLU A 247 -6.08 12.19 -21.47
C GLU A 247 -7.08 12.38 -20.33
N PHE A 248 -6.93 11.66 -19.21
CA PHE A 248 -7.81 11.84 -18.05
C PHE A 248 -7.71 13.21 -17.38
N VAL A 249 -6.54 13.84 -17.39
CA VAL A 249 -6.39 15.24 -16.92
C VAL A 249 -7.09 16.20 -17.90
N LYS A 250 -6.85 16.04 -19.20
CA LYS A 250 -7.43 16.91 -20.24
C LYS A 250 -8.96 16.82 -20.28
N ASP A 251 -9.50 15.62 -20.08
CA ASP A 251 -10.95 15.36 -20.05
C ASP A 251 -11.58 15.77 -18.69
N SER A 252 -10.80 16.39 -17.79
CA SER A 252 -11.25 16.82 -16.46
C SER A 252 -11.82 15.67 -15.63
N PHE A 253 -11.30 14.46 -15.83
CA PHE A 253 -11.66 13.28 -15.05
C PHE A 253 -10.86 13.21 -13.75
N ILE A 254 -9.57 13.55 -13.81
CA ILE A 254 -8.70 13.74 -12.64
C ILE A 254 -8.08 15.14 -12.66
N GLU A 255 -7.73 15.64 -11.49
CA GLU A 255 -6.96 16.88 -11.29
C GLU A 255 -5.76 16.56 -10.41
N LEU A 256 -4.55 16.97 -10.83
CA LEU A 256 -3.35 16.73 -10.05
C LEU A 256 -3.14 17.86 -9.04
N ILE A 257 -2.93 17.51 -7.78
CA ILE A 257 -2.72 18.46 -6.68
C ILE A 257 -1.36 18.19 -6.05
N TYR A 258 -0.50 19.21 -6.05
CA TYR A 258 0.78 19.12 -5.35
C TYR A 258 0.55 19.00 -3.84
N THR A 259 1.12 17.97 -3.23
CA THR A 259 1.09 17.74 -1.78
C THR A 259 2.52 17.53 -1.27
N PRO A 260 3.00 18.34 -0.32
CA PRO A 260 4.31 18.13 0.28
C PRO A 260 4.44 16.71 0.86
N THR A 261 5.64 16.13 0.78
CA THR A 261 5.91 14.75 1.25
C THR A 261 5.53 14.57 2.73
N GLU A 262 5.66 15.59 3.58
CA GLU A 262 5.28 15.51 5.00
C GLU A 262 3.75 15.38 5.23
N LEU A 263 2.96 15.73 4.21
CA LEU A 263 1.50 15.62 4.23
C LEU A 263 1.00 14.44 3.38
N MET A 264 1.91 13.65 2.80
CA MET A 264 1.57 12.53 1.94
C MET A 264 1.16 11.32 2.77
N ILE A 265 -0.14 11.09 2.87
CA ILE A 265 -0.68 9.97 3.66
C ILE A 265 -0.38 8.60 3.03
N ALA A 266 0.11 8.54 1.79
CA ALA A 266 0.48 7.29 1.12
C ALA A 266 1.88 6.78 1.50
N ASP A 267 2.69 7.54 2.25
CA ASP A 267 4.09 7.20 2.58
C ASP A 267 4.25 5.83 3.26
N PHE A 268 3.28 5.42 4.09
CA PHE A 268 3.32 4.12 4.77
C PHE A 268 3.22 2.92 3.82
N LEU A 269 2.80 3.16 2.57
CA LEU A 269 2.67 2.12 1.54
C LEU A 269 3.99 1.88 0.80
N THR A 270 4.98 2.76 0.93
CA THR A 270 6.26 2.65 0.23
C THR A 270 7.43 2.43 1.17
N LYS A 271 7.23 2.70 2.47
CA LYS A 271 8.24 2.61 3.53
C LYS A 271 7.64 2.02 4.80
N SER A 272 8.49 1.36 5.59
CA SER A 272 8.12 0.93 6.95
C SER A 272 8.17 2.13 7.88
N ILE A 273 7.01 2.67 8.26
CA ILE A 273 6.91 3.82 9.17
C ILE A 273 6.53 3.41 10.59
N ASN A 274 6.80 4.29 11.54
CA ASN A 274 6.48 4.06 12.95
C ASN A 274 4.96 4.12 13.17
N ARG A 275 4.44 3.30 14.09
CA ARG A 275 3.04 3.38 14.52
C ARG A 275 2.61 4.79 14.90
N LEU A 276 3.46 5.55 15.60
CA LEU A 276 3.13 6.91 16.06
C LEU A 276 2.98 7.93 14.94
N SER A 277 3.47 7.64 13.73
CA SER A 277 3.27 8.50 12.55
C SER A 277 1.97 8.18 11.78
N LEU A 278 1.20 7.17 12.20
CA LEU A 278 -0.06 6.76 11.57
C LEU A 278 -1.31 7.24 12.33
N SER A 279 -1.14 7.84 13.51
CA SER A 279 -2.20 8.38 14.37
C SER A 279 -2.43 9.87 14.13
#